data_AF-A0A535HF50-F1
#
_entry.id   AF-A0A535HF50-F1
#
_cell.length_a   1.000
_cell.length_b   1.000
_cell.length_c   1.000
_cell.angle_alpha   90.00
_cell.angle_beta   90.00
_cell.angle_gamma   90.00
#
_symmetry.space_group_name_H-M   'P 1'
#
loop_
_entity.id
_entity.type
_entity.pdbx_description
1 polymer ?
#
loop_
_entity_poly.entity_id
_entity_poly.type
_entity_poly.pdbx_seq_one_letter_code
_entity_poly.pdbx_strand_id
1 'polypeptide(L)'
;PWSDEASLVAIRQIFETLVEVDPATSKVTPALASSWQTANDGATWTFTLREGVRFHDGSALDAAAVAASFDRGRTTRAYRALFGDASAVQSIQVV
;
A
#
# COMPACT_ATOMS: atom_id res chain seq x y z
N PRO A 1 17.93 -24.55 -1.16
CA PRO A 1 17.04 -24.43 -2.33
C PRO A 1 15.61 -24.08 -1.88
N TRP A 2 15.45 -22.90 -1.30
CA TRP A 2 14.15 -22.29 -1.05
C TRP A 2 14.13 -21.04 -1.90
N SER A 3 13.27 -20.98 -2.92
CA SER A 3 13.13 -19.78 -3.73
C SER A 3 12.32 -18.75 -2.93
N ASP A 4 12.71 -17.47 -3.01
CA ASP A 4 11.98 -16.35 -2.41
C ASP A 4 10.52 -16.27 -2.90
N GLU A 5 10.20 -16.97 -3.99
CA GLU A 5 8.88 -17.07 -4.59
C GLU A 5 7.81 -17.62 -3.64
N ALA A 6 8.12 -18.66 -2.86
CA ALA A 6 7.17 -19.22 -1.90
C ALA A 6 6.77 -18.20 -0.81
N SER A 7 7.74 -17.39 -0.37
CA SER A 7 7.50 -16.31 0.59
C SER A 7 6.62 -15.21 -0.01
N LEU A 8 6.82 -14.85 -1.28
CA LEU A 8 5.98 -13.86 -1.97
C LEU A 8 4.54 -14.34 -2.13
N VAL A 9 4.34 -15.62 -2.45
CA VAL A 9 2.99 -16.22 -2.54
C VAL A 9 2.30 -16.12 -1.18
N ALA A 10 2.97 -16.51 -0.09
CA ALA A 10 2.42 -16.42 1.26
C ALA A 10 2.08 -14.97 1.66
N ILE A 11 2.96 -14.01 1.37
CA ILE A 11 2.73 -12.58 1.66
C ILE A 11 1.46 -12.09 0.96
N ARG A 12 1.26 -12.44 -0.32
CA ARG A 12 0.06 -12.05 -1.08
C ARG A 12 -1.24 -12.67 -0.58
N GLN A 13 -1.18 -13.78 0.18
CA GLN A 13 -2.37 -14.36 0.80
C GLN A 13 -2.75 -13.68 2.13
N ILE A 14 -1.80 -12.98 2.76
CA ILE A 14 -1.97 -12.42 4.12
C ILE A 14 -2.21 -10.90 4.06
N PHE A 15 -1.54 -10.21 3.13
CA PHE A 15 -1.54 -8.75 3.01
C PHE A 15 -2.16 -8.29 1.69
N GLU A 16 -2.77 -7.11 1.72
CA GLU A 16 -3.38 -6.46 0.57
C GLU A 16 -2.84 -5.02 0.42
N THR A 17 -2.79 -4.50 -0.82
CA THR A 17 -2.32 -3.14 -1.14
C THR A 17 -3.49 -2.15 -1.28
N LEU A 18 -3.19 -0.85 -1.31
CA LEU A 18 -4.23 0.17 -1.58
C LEU A 18 -4.81 0.05 -3.00
N VAL A 19 -3.94 -0.27 -3.96
CA VAL A 19 -4.28 -0.47 -5.37
C VAL A 19 -3.58 -1.72 -5.87
N GLU A 20 -4.14 -2.32 -6.92
CA GLU A 20 -3.53 -3.43 -7.64
C GLU A 20 -3.17 -3.03 -9.07
N VAL A 21 -2.29 -3.80 -9.69
CA VAL A 21 -2.02 -3.70 -11.13
C VAL A 21 -2.58 -4.96 -11.77
N ASP A 22 -3.55 -4.78 -12.66
CA ASP A 22 -4.12 -5.88 -13.43
C ASP A 22 -2.99 -6.52 -14.28
N PRO A 23 -2.67 -7.81 -14.09
CA PRO A 23 -1.56 -8.45 -14.79
C PRO A 23 -1.81 -8.63 -16.30
N ALA A 24 -3.07 -8.60 -16.74
CA ALA A 24 -3.44 -8.73 -18.16
C ALA A 24 -3.46 -7.38 -18.86
N THR A 25 -3.88 -6.31 -18.19
CA THR A 25 -4.08 -5.00 -18.82
C THR A 25 -3.07 -3.93 -18.38
N SER A 26 -2.25 -4.22 -17.37
CA SER A 26 -1.33 -3.27 -16.72
C SER A 26 -2.01 -2.02 -16.17
N LYS A 27 -3.34 -2.03 -16.03
CA LYS A 27 -4.10 -0.91 -15.46
C LYS A 27 -4.08 -0.99 -13.94
N VAL A 28 -4.03 0.18 -13.31
CA VAL A 28 -4.18 0.30 -11.86
C VAL A 28 -5.66 0.15 -11.50
N THR A 29 -5.98 -0.73 -10.57
CA THR A 29 -7.35 -1.06 -10.13
C THR A 29 -7.54 -0.85 -8.61
N PRO A 30 -8.76 -0.56 -8.14
CA PRO A 30 -9.07 -0.45 -6.71
C PRO A 30 -8.86 -1.75 -5.94
N ALA A 31 -8.21 -1.66 -4.78
CA ALA A 31 -8.08 -2.74 -3.78
C ALA A 31 -8.58 -2.22 -2.42
N LEU A 32 -7.73 -2.09 -1.40
CA LEU A 32 -8.14 -1.51 -0.10
C LEU A 32 -8.62 -0.04 -0.23
N ALA A 33 -8.14 0.70 -1.23
CA ALA A 33 -8.70 1.99 -1.59
C ALA A 33 -9.80 1.81 -2.65
N SER A 34 -10.99 2.37 -2.40
CA SER A 34 -12.11 2.37 -3.35
C SER A 34 -11.91 3.34 -4.51
N SER A 35 -11.19 4.45 -4.26
CA SER A 35 -10.87 5.46 -5.26
C SER A 35 -9.66 6.28 -4.82
N TRP A 36 -9.09 7.04 -5.75
CA TRP A 36 -8.04 8.00 -5.47
C TRP A 36 -8.13 9.20 -6.40
N GLN A 37 -7.55 10.30 -5.97
CA GLN A 37 -7.48 11.55 -6.72
C GLN A 37 -6.06 12.10 -6.68
N THR A 38 -5.67 12.73 -7.78
CA THR A 38 -4.35 13.35 -7.94
C THR A 38 -4.48 14.87 -8.06
N ALA A 39 -3.62 15.61 -7.38
CA ALA A 39 -3.50 17.05 -7.48
C ALA A 39 -2.02 17.47 -7.61
N ASN A 40 -1.78 18.76 -7.90
CA ASN A 40 -0.45 19.36 -7.99
C ASN A 40 0.47 18.60 -8.95
N ASP A 41 0.00 18.37 -10.18
CA ASP A 41 0.73 17.64 -11.23
C ASP A 41 1.22 16.24 -10.79
N GLY A 42 0.44 15.58 -9.92
CA GLY A 42 0.74 14.24 -9.41
C GLY A 42 1.62 14.22 -8.16
N ALA A 43 1.92 15.39 -7.57
CA ALA A 43 2.64 15.47 -6.30
C ALA A 43 1.78 15.14 -5.08
N THR A 44 0.45 15.19 -5.20
CA THR A 44 -0.47 14.89 -4.10
C THR A 44 -1.46 13.81 -4.51
N TRP A 45 -1.51 12.73 -3.73
CA TRP A 45 -2.43 11.61 -3.92
C TRP A 45 -3.32 11.46 -2.69
N THR A 46 -4.63 11.47 -2.90
CA THR A 46 -5.62 11.22 -1.84
C THR A 46 -6.33 9.92 -2.12
N PHE A 47 -6.32 8.98 -1.18
CA PHE A 47 -6.97 7.67 -1.29
C PHE A 47 -8.19 7.62 -0.39
N THR A 48 -9.33 7.15 -0.91
CA THR A 48 -10.52 6.84 -0.12
C THR A 48 -10.49 5.35 0.19
N LEU A 49 -10.55 4.98 1.48
CA LEU A 49 -10.52 3.58 1.90
C LEU A 49 -11.90 2.93 1.76
N ARG A 50 -11.91 1.62 1.49
CA ARG A 50 -13.15 0.82 1.57
C ARG A 50 -13.65 0.77 3.01
N GLU A 51 -14.95 0.95 3.18
CA GLU A 51 -15.60 0.83 4.49
C GLU A 51 -15.73 -0.64 4.92
N GLY A 52 -15.75 -0.85 6.24
CA GLY A 52 -16.03 -2.17 6.83
C GLY A 52 -14.89 -3.18 6.75
N VAL A 53 -13.74 -2.82 6.18
CA VAL A 53 -12.56 -3.69 6.15
C VAL A 53 -11.98 -3.86 7.55
N ARG A 54 -11.58 -5.09 7.89
CA ARG A 54 -10.99 -5.45 9.18
C ARG A 54 -9.71 -6.25 8.97
N PHE A 55 -8.76 -6.06 9.88
CA PHE A 55 -7.61 -6.94 10.00
C PHE A 55 -8.02 -8.31 10.56
N HIS A 56 -7.12 -9.29 10.44
CA HIS A 56 -7.35 -10.66 10.91
C HIS A 56 -7.59 -10.77 12.43
N ASP A 57 -7.20 -9.76 13.21
CA ASP A 57 -7.47 -9.66 14.65
C ASP A 57 -8.83 -8.99 15.00
N GLY A 58 -9.58 -8.57 13.98
CA GLY A 58 -10.89 -7.92 14.11
C GLY A 58 -10.85 -6.39 14.22
N SER A 59 -9.67 -5.78 14.38
CA SER A 59 -9.52 -4.32 14.36
C SER A 59 -9.92 -3.74 13.00
N ALA A 60 -10.44 -2.52 12.98
CA ALA A 60 -10.86 -1.86 11.74
C ALA A 60 -9.64 -1.33 10.96
N LEU A 61 -9.72 -1.38 9.64
CA LEU A 61 -8.81 -0.62 8.79
C LEU A 61 -9.26 0.84 8.75
N ASP A 62 -8.40 1.75 9.19
CA ASP A 62 -8.61 3.19 9.08
C ASP A 62 -7.38 3.89 8.46
N ALA A 63 -7.52 5.19 8.18
CA ALA A 63 -6.47 5.99 7.57
C ALA A 63 -5.21 6.11 8.45
N ALA A 64 -5.35 6.05 9.77
CA ALA A 64 -4.22 6.08 10.70
C ALA A 64 -3.39 4.78 10.61
N ALA A 65 -4.06 3.62 10.52
CA ALA A 65 -3.40 2.33 10.32
C ALA A 65 -2.64 2.28 8.98
N VAL A 66 -3.23 2.83 7.92
CA VAL A 66 -2.57 2.97 6.61
C VAL A 66 -1.35 3.88 6.70
N ALA A 67 -1.49 5.08 7.28
CA ALA A 67 -0.38 6.01 7.45
C ALA A 67 0.78 5.38 8.24
N ALA A 68 0.47 4.70 9.33
CA ALA A 68 1.46 3.97 10.13
C ALA A 68 2.14 2.84 9.32
N SER A 69 1.44 2.20 8.39
CA SER A 69 2.01 1.17 7.50
C SER A 69 3.04 1.75 6.54
N PHE A 70 2.74 2.88 5.91
CA PHE A 70 3.69 3.58 5.06
C PHE A 70 4.92 4.08 5.84
N ASP A 71 4.71 4.65 7.02
CA ASP A 71 5.79 5.10 7.91
C ASP A 71 6.72 3.96 8.31
N ARG A 72 6.17 2.77 8.60
CA ARG A 72 7.00 1.58 8.82
C ARG A 72 7.75 1.22 7.55
N GLY A 73 7.04 1.07 6.43
CA GLY A 73 7.59 0.64 5.14
C GLY A 73 8.84 1.41 4.74
N ARG A 74 8.74 2.75 4.68
CA ARG A 74 9.83 3.65 4.23
C ARG A 74 11.13 3.57 5.05
N THR A 75 11.06 3.04 6.27
CA THR A 75 12.24 2.91 7.14
C THR A 75 12.94 1.55 7.01
N THR A 76 12.30 0.56 6.39
CA THR A 76 12.85 -0.80 6.29
C THR A 76 13.97 -0.91 5.25
N ARG A 77 14.93 -1.81 5.50
CA ARG A 77 15.98 -2.16 4.54
C ARG A 77 15.41 -2.72 3.23
N ALA A 78 14.36 -3.54 3.34
CA ALA A 78 13.69 -4.15 2.19
C ALA A 78 13.07 -3.10 1.27
N TYR A 79 12.37 -2.11 1.84
CA TYR A 79 11.81 -1.01 1.07
C TYR A 79 12.89 -0.22 0.32
N ARG A 80 13.99 0.13 1.01
CA ARG A 80 15.09 0.85 0.35
C ARG A 80 15.75 0.07 -0.78
N ALA A 81 15.84 -1.26 -0.62
CA ALA A 81 16.40 -2.13 -1.65
C ALA A 81 15.49 -2.26 -2.89
N LEU A 82 14.15 -2.26 -2.69
CA LEU A 82 13.18 -2.45 -3.76
C LEU A 82 12.76 -1.15 -4.45
N PHE A 83 12.62 -0.06 -3.69
CA PHE A 83 12.00 1.19 -4.15
C PHE A 83 12.93 2.39 -4.04
N GLY A 84 14.19 2.19 -3.65
CA GLY A 84 15.17 3.25 -3.48
C GLY A 84 14.87 4.13 -2.26
N ASP A 85 15.34 5.38 -2.31
CA ASP A 85 15.09 6.33 -1.22
C ASP A 85 13.61 6.75 -1.20
N ALA A 86 12.99 6.63 -0.03
CA ALA A 86 11.62 7.06 0.21
C ALA A 86 11.46 8.59 0.29
N SER A 87 12.54 9.37 0.12
CA SER A 87 12.55 10.83 0.14
C SER A 87 11.60 11.50 -0.85
N ALA A 88 11.14 10.78 -1.87
CA ALA A 88 10.07 11.25 -2.76
C ALA A 88 8.72 11.46 -2.05
N VAL A 89 8.43 10.69 -0.99
CA VAL A 89 7.24 10.90 -0.15
C VAL A 89 7.57 11.90 0.95
N GLN A 90 7.15 13.14 0.75
CA GLN A 90 7.49 14.24 1.67
C GLN A 90 6.66 14.24 2.95
N SER A 91 5.38 13.87 2.85
CA SER A 91 4.48 13.81 4.00
C SER A 91 3.34 12.83 3.75
N ILE A 92 2.75 12.34 4.85
CA ILE A 92 1.56 11.50 4.88
C ILE A 92 0.60 12.15 5.86
N GLN A 93 -0.64 12.36 5.46
CA GLN A 93 -1.66 13.04 6.26
C GLN A 93 -2.94 12.21 6.26
N VAL A 94 -3.60 12.16 7.42
CA VAL A 94 -4.97 11.63 7.55
C VAL A 94 -5.91 12.82 7.42
N VAL A 95 -6.87 12.74 6.50
CA VAL A 95 -7.80 13.82 6.14
C VAL A 95 -9.22 13.44 6.55
#